data_AF-A0A1Q4FQ00-F1
#
_entry.id   AF-A0A1Q4FQ00-F1
#
_cell.length_a   1.000
_cell.length_b   1.000
_cell.length_c   1.000
_cell.angle_alpha   90.00
_cell.angle_beta   90.00
_cell.angle_gamma   90.00
#
_symmetry.space_group_name_H-M   'P 1'
#
loop_
_entity.id
_entity.type
_entity.pdbx_description
1 polymer ?
#
loop_
_entity_poly.entity_id
_entity_poly.type
_entity_poly.pdbx_seq_one_letter_code
_entity_poly.pdbx_strand_id
1 'polypeptide(L)'
;MDRVDPQRVFITRAGFGAARLYRSTSGGTNWLAVGAGLPNVPANAVAIDPLNSLRIFVATDIGVYESTDNGDNFLPFSAGLPLGIVVVDLEIDDYPHVLTAGTYSRGAWRVVLDGSVGNSPPTADFAVASNGLDASFTDSSIDLDGSIVSQLWDFGDGSPTSSDSNPQHTYPAPGNYTVALSVTDDGGLNGSYARIVRFAAPPIALVNGVAMTNQNAAQGDQVHYTLEVPANALNLHFETSSPVGGADADLTILLGGERLCQSAGPSSAEHCDFPLPAPGTYTAIVDAYTALTNYSILGSFSAPPDLIFANGFD
;
A
#
# COMPACT_ATOMS: atom_id res chain seq x y z
N MET A 1 -33.37 11.28 -0.24
CA MET A 1 -34.72 11.40 0.36
C MET A 1 -34.54 12.00 1.74
N ASP A 2 -35.45 12.87 2.18
CA ASP A 2 -35.35 13.44 3.51
C ASP A 2 -35.69 12.39 4.58
N ARG A 3 -34.82 12.25 5.58
CA ARG A 3 -35.00 11.30 6.70
C ARG A 3 -36.08 11.74 7.69
N VAL A 4 -36.37 13.05 7.74
CA VAL A 4 -37.32 13.62 8.70
C VAL A 4 -38.71 13.78 8.08
N ASP A 5 -38.78 14.20 6.81
CA ASP A 5 -40.03 14.28 6.06
C ASP A 5 -40.00 13.36 4.82
N PRO A 6 -40.61 12.16 4.87
CA PRO A 6 -40.62 11.23 3.74
C PRO A 6 -41.40 11.77 2.53
N GLN A 7 -42.21 12.83 2.67
CA GLN A 7 -42.87 13.48 1.53
C GLN A 7 -41.93 14.40 0.76
N ARG A 8 -40.80 14.78 1.36
CA ARG A 8 -39.82 15.67 0.76
C ARG A 8 -38.76 14.90 -0.03
N VAL A 9 -38.78 15.12 -1.34
CA VAL A 9 -37.90 14.44 -2.29
C VAL A 9 -37.32 15.46 -3.25
N PHE A 10 -36.04 15.29 -3.59
CA PHE A 10 -35.38 16.07 -4.62
C PHE A 10 -34.97 15.17 -5.78
N ILE A 11 -35.04 15.71 -6.99
CA ILE A 11 -34.45 15.10 -8.19
C ILE A 11 -33.60 16.13 -8.91
N THR A 12 -32.45 15.70 -9.38
CA THR A 12 -31.53 16.49 -10.21
C THR A 12 -31.79 16.22 -11.69
N ARG A 13 -31.28 17.12 -12.53
CA ARG A 13 -31.35 16.99 -13.99
C ARG A 13 -29.98 17.18 -14.63
N ALA A 14 -29.50 16.14 -15.31
CA ALA A 14 -28.18 16.09 -15.95
C ALA A 14 -28.07 16.80 -17.33
N GLY A 15 -29.11 17.52 -17.78
CA GLY A 15 -29.09 18.24 -19.07
C GLY A 15 -28.79 19.74 -18.95
N PHE A 16 -28.62 20.45 -20.06
CA PHE A 16 -28.51 21.92 -20.10
C PHE A 16 -29.90 22.60 -20.18
N GLY A 17 -30.02 23.90 -19.87
CA GLY A 17 -31.28 24.69 -20.00
C GLY A 17 -32.00 25.03 -18.68
N ALA A 18 -33.35 25.07 -18.66
CA ALA A 18 -34.13 25.42 -17.46
C ALA A 18 -33.99 24.43 -16.28
N ALA A 19 -34.22 24.91 -15.05
CA ALA A 19 -34.21 24.25 -13.72
C ALA A 19 -33.41 22.93 -13.57
N ARG A 20 -32.38 22.98 -12.70
CA ARG A 20 -31.46 21.86 -12.43
C ARG A 20 -31.93 20.92 -11.31
N LEU A 21 -32.79 21.43 -10.43
CA LEU A 21 -33.25 20.77 -9.22
C LEU A 21 -34.77 20.92 -9.13
N TYR A 22 -35.46 19.83 -8.79
CA TYR A 22 -36.89 19.84 -8.51
C TYR A 22 -37.11 19.29 -7.12
N ARG A 23 -38.01 19.93 -6.37
CA ARG A 23 -38.44 19.53 -5.04
C ARG A 23 -39.91 19.09 -5.08
N SER A 24 -40.20 17.95 -4.48
CA SER A 24 -41.55 17.50 -4.16
C SER A 24 -41.76 17.60 -2.65
N THR A 25 -42.98 17.96 -2.23
CA THR A 25 -43.46 17.87 -0.84
C THR A 25 -44.65 16.89 -0.72
N SER A 26 -44.78 16.00 -1.68
CA SER A 26 -45.94 15.10 -1.86
C SER A 26 -45.51 13.67 -2.20
N GLY A 27 -44.30 13.28 -1.79
CA GLY A 27 -43.76 11.95 -2.04
C GLY A 27 -43.47 11.65 -3.52
N GLY A 28 -43.39 12.68 -4.37
CA GLY A 28 -43.08 12.58 -5.80
C GLY A 28 -44.26 12.73 -6.75
N THR A 29 -45.46 13.05 -6.24
CA THR A 29 -46.65 13.24 -7.08
C THR A 29 -46.72 14.62 -7.75
N ASN A 30 -46.20 15.67 -7.10
CA ASN A 30 -46.08 17.02 -7.64
C ASN A 30 -44.66 17.56 -7.44
N TRP A 31 -44.19 18.35 -8.42
CA TRP A 31 -42.80 18.86 -8.47
C TRP A 31 -42.76 20.36 -8.71
N LEU A 32 -41.90 21.05 -7.95
CA LEU A 32 -41.59 22.46 -8.10
C LEU A 32 -40.13 22.63 -8.53
N ALA A 33 -39.88 23.46 -9.53
CA ALA A 33 -38.53 23.87 -9.89
C ALA A 33 -37.94 24.78 -8.79
N VAL A 34 -36.77 24.42 -8.27
CA VAL A 34 -36.03 25.15 -7.23
C VAL A 34 -34.54 25.25 -7.62
N GLY A 35 -33.71 25.77 -6.72
CA GLY A 35 -32.26 25.83 -6.91
C GLY A 35 -31.77 27.07 -7.64
N ALA A 36 -32.27 28.26 -7.27
CA ALA A 36 -31.70 29.52 -7.73
C ALA A 36 -30.21 29.59 -7.35
N GLY A 37 -29.38 30.13 -8.24
CA GLY A 37 -27.91 30.17 -8.04
C GLY A 37 -27.15 28.93 -8.52
N LEU A 38 -27.83 27.81 -8.83
CA LEU A 38 -27.18 26.69 -9.49
C LEU A 38 -26.72 27.06 -10.92
N PRO A 39 -25.52 26.63 -11.34
CA PRO A 39 -24.98 26.93 -12.66
C PRO A 39 -25.74 26.19 -13.76
N ASN A 40 -25.67 26.71 -15.00
CA ASN A 40 -26.24 26.05 -16.18
C ASN A 40 -25.32 24.92 -16.69
N VAL A 41 -25.06 23.93 -15.82
CA VAL A 41 -24.37 22.67 -16.13
C VAL A 41 -25.19 21.50 -15.55
N PRO A 42 -24.89 20.25 -15.92
CA PRO A 42 -25.50 19.08 -15.30
C PRO A 42 -25.43 19.11 -13.77
N ALA A 43 -26.57 18.83 -13.12
CA ALA A 43 -26.63 18.48 -11.72
C ALA A 43 -26.69 16.95 -11.63
N ASN A 44 -25.69 16.37 -10.98
CA ASN A 44 -25.41 14.94 -11.01
C ASN A 44 -26.03 14.21 -9.81
N ALA A 45 -25.91 14.80 -8.61
CA ALA A 45 -26.46 14.25 -7.38
C ALA A 45 -26.95 15.36 -6.42
N VAL A 46 -27.81 14.99 -5.49
CA VAL A 46 -28.31 15.86 -4.41
C VAL A 46 -28.30 15.10 -3.09
N ALA A 47 -27.75 15.72 -2.06
CA ALA A 47 -27.73 15.20 -0.70
C ALA A 47 -28.40 16.20 0.24
N ILE A 48 -29.22 15.68 1.17
CA ILE A 48 -29.82 16.47 2.25
C ILE A 48 -29.01 16.16 3.50
N ASP A 49 -28.57 17.20 4.20
CA ASP A 49 -27.84 17.04 5.44
C ASP A 49 -28.75 16.38 6.50
N PRO A 50 -28.35 15.22 7.07
CA PRO A 50 -29.15 14.47 8.03
C PRO A 50 -29.29 15.18 9.39
N LEU A 51 -28.36 16.07 9.74
CA LEU A 51 -28.38 16.82 11.01
C LEU A 51 -29.04 18.20 10.85
N ASN A 52 -29.12 18.71 9.62
CA ASN A 52 -29.83 19.95 9.30
C ASN A 52 -30.64 19.82 8.01
N SER A 53 -31.94 19.52 8.17
CA SER A 53 -32.82 19.24 7.04
C SER A 53 -33.02 20.44 6.08
N LEU A 54 -32.67 21.68 6.48
CA LEU A 54 -32.70 22.85 5.59
C LEU A 54 -31.45 22.94 4.69
N ARG A 55 -30.40 22.21 5.03
CA ARG A 55 -29.11 22.25 4.37
C ARG A 55 -29.01 21.17 3.31
N ILE A 56 -28.71 21.57 2.07
CA ILE A 56 -28.77 20.71 0.88
C ILE A 56 -27.53 20.96 0.04
N PHE A 57 -26.93 19.88 -0.45
CA PHE A 57 -25.79 19.92 -1.35
C PHE A 57 -26.17 19.36 -2.72
N VAL A 58 -25.69 20.01 -3.77
CA VAL A 58 -25.86 19.55 -5.15
C VAL A 58 -24.49 19.41 -5.81
N ALA A 59 -24.22 18.22 -6.35
CA ALA A 59 -23.07 17.96 -7.18
C ALA A 59 -23.32 18.38 -8.62
N THR A 60 -22.32 19.03 -9.22
CA THR A 60 -22.38 19.50 -10.60
C THR A 60 -21.08 19.19 -11.33
N ASP A 61 -21.07 19.42 -12.66
CA ASP A 61 -19.88 19.26 -13.49
C ASP A 61 -18.73 20.23 -13.16
N ILE A 62 -18.97 21.23 -12.30
CA ILE A 62 -17.97 22.24 -11.94
C ILE A 62 -17.75 22.39 -10.42
N GLY A 63 -18.28 21.48 -9.61
CA GLY A 63 -18.09 21.45 -8.16
C GLY A 63 -19.38 21.19 -7.39
N VAL A 64 -19.33 21.43 -6.09
CA VAL A 64 -20.47 21.30 -5.16
C VAL A 64 -21.08 22.66 -4.90
N TYR A 65 -22.41 22.70 -4.73
CA TYR A 65 -23.15 23.87 -4.32
C TYR A 65 -23.97 23.55 -3.07
N GLU A 66 -24.06 24.53 -2.18
CA GLU A 66 -24.75 24.42 -0.90
C GLU A 66 -25.93 25.38 -0.84
N SER A 67 -27.02 24.91 -0.27
CA SER A 67 -28.19 25.69 0.13
C SER A 67 -28.37 25.55 1.64
N THR A 68 -28.75 26.63 2.31
CA THR A 68 -29.15 26.63 3.73
C THR A 68 -30.64 26.98 3.94
N ASP A 69 -31.41 27.10 2.85
CA ASP A 69 -32.80 27.53 2.85
C ASP A 69 -33.73 26.54 2.15
N ASN A 70 -33.51 25.24 2.40
CA ASN A 70 -34.34 24.15 1.87
C ASN A 70 -34.27 23.96 0.35
N GLY A 71 -33.18 24.40 -0.28
CA GLY A 71 -32.91 24.22 -1.71
C GLY A 71 -33.50 25.32 -2.58
N ASP A 72 -33.88 26.46 -1.99
CA ASP A 72 -34.41 27.58 -2.76
C ASP A 72 -33.26 28.39 -3.38
N ASN A 73 -32.17 28.68 -2.64
CA ASN A 73 -30.99 29.39 -3.11
C ASN A 73 -29.68 28.62 -2.82
N PHE A 74 -28.75 28.65 -3.78
CA PHE A 74 -27.47 27.93 -3.71
C PHE A 74 -26.27 28.86 -3.92
N LEU A 75 -25.19 28.57 -3.21
CA LEU A 75 -23.87 29.18 -3.37
C LEU A 75 -22.81 28.09 -3.63
N PRO A 76 -21.69 28.40 -4.33
CA PRO A 76 -20.60 27.45 -4.51
C PRO A 76 -20.02 27.01 -3.16
N PHE A 77 -19.74 25.71 -3.02
CA PHE A 77 -19.12 25.11 -1.85
C PHE A 77 -17.86 24.36 -2.29
N SER A 78 -16.69 24.81 -1.82
CA SER A 78 -15.41 24.19 -2.17
C SER A 78 -14.78 23.49 -0.97
N ALA A 79 -14.66 24.14 0.19
CA ALA A 79 -14.00 23.59 1.38
C ALA A 79 -12.70 22.81 1.08
N GLY A 80 -11.89 23.34 0.16
CA GLY A 80 -10.64 22.70 -0.31
C GLY A 80 -10.76 21.84 -1.57
N LEU A 81 -11.97 21.45 -2.00
CA LEU A 81 -12.21 20.88 -3.34
C LEU A 81 -11.87 21.93 -4.41
N PRO A 82 -10.94 21.64 -5.34
CA PRO A 82 -10.66 22.55 -6.44
C PRO A 82 -11.92 22.81 -7.29
N LEU A 83 -12.12 24.06 -7.71
CA LEU A 83 -13.23 24.41 -8.61
C LEU A 83 -13.04 23.78 -10.00
N GLY A 84 -14.15 23.52 -10.71
CA GLY A 84 -14.12 22.96 -12.07
C GLY A 84 -13.91 21.44 -12.11
N ILE A 85 -14.09 20.77 -10.98
CA ILE A 85 -14.11 19.30 -10.91
C ILE A 85 -15.54 18.81 -11.09
N VAL A 86 -15.71 17.83 -11.98
CA VAL A 86 -16.98 17.11 -12.14
C VAL A 86 -17.18 16.24 -10.90
N VAL A 87 -18.24 16.54 -10.15
CA VAL A 87 -18.69 15.74 -9.02
C VAL A 87 -19.86 14.89 -9.49
N VAL A 88 -19.72 13.57 -9.37
CA VAL A 88 -20.70 12.60 -9.91
C VAL A 88 -21.69 12.13 -8.86
N ASP A 89 -21.29 12.10 -7.59
CA ASP A 89 -22.12 11.62 -6.49
C ASP A 89 -21.79 12.32 -5.17
N LEU A 90 -22.76 12.35 -4.25
CA LEU A 90 -22.62 12.92 -2.90
C LEU A 90 -23.24 11.99 -1.86
N GLU A 91 -22.54 11.82 -0.75
CA GLU A 91 -23.02 11.13 0.45
C GLU A 91 -22.69 11.96 1.69
N ILE A 92 -23.58 11.94 2.69
CA ILE A 92 -23.34 12.61 3.98
C ILE A 92 -23.49 11.58 5.08
N ASP A 93 -22.40 11.38 5.83
CA ASP A 93 -22.38 10.59 7.06
C ASP A 93 -22.90 11.45 8.22
N ASP A 94 -23.71 10.86 9.11
CA ASP A 94 -24.23 11.56 10.30
C ASP A 94 -23.10 11.78 11.34
N TYR A 95 -22.14 10.85 11.42
CA TYR A 95 -21.07 10.84 12.43
C TYR A 95 -19.82 10.05 11.99
N PRO A 96 -18.63 10.69 11.84
CA PRO A 96 -18.44 12.15 11.84
C PRO A 96 -19.29 12.79 10.76
N HIS A 97 -19.74 14.03 10.97
CA HIS A 97 -20.64 14.72 10.05
C HIS A 97 -19.87 15.11 8.78
N VAL A 98 -19.73 14.19 7.83
CA VAL A 98 -18.81 14.30 6.69
C VAL A 98 -19.58 14.31 5.38
N LEU A 99 -19.31 15.28 4.52
CA LEU A 99 -19.71 15.25 3.11
C LEU A 99 -18.62 14.53 2.30
N THR A 100 -18.98 13.43 1.66
CA THR A 100 -18.15 12.70 0.72
C THR A 100 -18.65 12.96 -0.71
N ALA A 101 -17.72 13.28 -1.61
CA ALA A 101 -18.00 13.54 -3.02
C ALA A 101 -17.18 12.61 -3.92
N GLY A 102 -17.86 11.87 -4.79
CA GLY A 102 -17.23 11.12 -5.87
C GLY A 102 -16.86 12.06 -7.01
N THR A 103 -15.60 12.06 -7.46
CA THR A 103 -15.14 12.95 -8.52
C THR A 103 -14.76 12.18 -9.79
N TYR A 104 -15.00 12.78 -10.96
CA TYR A 104 -14.63 12.16 -12.22
C TYR A 104 -13.10 12.15 -12.39
N SER A 105 -12.53 10.93 -12.42
CA SER A 105 -11.10 10.64 -12.62
C SER A 105 -10.14 11.20 -11.54
N ARG A 106 -10.63 11.62 -10.38
CA ARG A 106 -9.79 12.19 -9.30
C ARG A 106 -10.04 11.57 -7.92
N GLY A 107 -10.73 10.43 -7.87
CA GLY A 107 -11.03 9.72 -6.63
C GLY A 107 -12.18 10.34 -5.85
N ALA A 108 -12.12 10.27 -4.53
CA ALA A 108 -13.11 10.84 -3.63
C ALA A 108 -12.53 12.04 -2.89
N TRP A 109 -13.36 13.05 -2.65
CA TRP A 109 -13.07 14.17 -1.78
C TRP A 109 -14.00 14.13 -0.56
N ARG A 110 -13.51 14.53 0.61
CA ARG A 110 -14.26 14.51 1.87
C ARG A 110 -13.99 15.77 2.67
N VAL A 111 -15.00 16.26 3.39
CA VAL A 111 -14.88 17.37 4.34
C VAL A 111 -15.81 17.16 5.54
N VAL A 112 -15.34 17.49 6.74
CA VAL A 112 -16.24 17.63 7.90
C VAL A 112 -17.08 18.89 7.75
N LEU A 113 -18.36 18.71 8.04
CA LEU A 113 -19.37 19.75 8.08
C LEU A 113 -19.48 20.29 9.50
N ASP A 114 -19.65 21.61 9.63
CA ASP A 114 -19.95 22.24 10.92
C ASP A 114 -21.24 21.63 11.49
N GLY A 115 -21.18 21.10 12.71
CA GLY A 115 -22.32 20.43 13.35
C GLY A 115 -22.05 19.04 13.92
N SER A 116 -20.81 18.53 13.90
CA SER A 116 -20.47 17.30 14.64
C SER A 116 -20.76 17.49 16.14
N VAL A 117 -21.78 16.80 16.65
CA VAL A 117 -22.19 16.90 18.07
C VAL A 117 -21.37 15.98 18.98
N GLY A 118 -20.34 15.31 18.44
CA GLY A 118 -19.43 14.45 19.19
C GLY A 118 -18.14 14.15 18.41
N ASN A 119 -17.15 13.63 19.14
CA ASN A 119 -15.84 13.24 18.64
C ASN A 119 -15.84 11.85 17.98
N SER A 120 -15.33 11.73 16.78
CA SER A 120 -15.14 10.44 16.09
C SER A 120 -13.72 9.94 16.29
N PRO A 121 -13.47 8.61 16.27
CA PRO A 121 -12.11 8.11 16.40
C PRO A 121 -11.26 8.48 15.17
N PRO A 122 -9.96 8.72 15.34
CA PRO A 122 -9.07 8.99 14.22
C PRO A 122 -8.92 7.73 13.35
N THR A 123 -8.56 7.91 12.07
CA THR A 123 -8.15 6.82 11.19
C THR A 123 -6.63 6.68 11.24
N ALA A 124 -6.15 5.61 11.88
CA ALA A 124 -4.73 5.29 11.92
C ALA A 124 -4.23 4.79 10.55
N ASP A 125 -3.06 5.26 10.12
CA ASP A 125 -2.36 4.72 8.95
C ASP A 125 -0.86 5.03 9.04
N PHE A 126 -0.04 4.25 8.35
CA PHE A 126 1.40 4.54 8.25
C PHE A 126 2.04 4.01 6.97
N ALA A 127 3.15 4.65 6.58
CA ALA A 127 4.11 4.14 5.61
C ALA A 127 5.34 3.53 6.31
N VAL A 128 6.02 2.60 5.64
CA VAL A 128 7.28 2.02 6.11
C VAL A 128 8.27 1.98 4.95
N ALA A 129 9.50 2.39 5.21
CA ALA A 129 10.65 2.18 4.34
C ALA A 129 11.69 1.35 5.08
N SER A 130 12.34 0.41 4.40
CA SER A 130 13.37 -0.44 5.01
C SER A 130 14.65 -0.50 4.18
N ASN A 131 15.77 -0.67 4.88
CA ASN A 131 17.07 -0.97 4.30
C ASN A 131 17.72 -2.10 5.12
N GLY A 132 17.69 -3.33 4.61
CA GLY A 132 18.05 -4.51 5.40
C GLY A 132 17.06 -4.69 6.56
N LEU A 133 17.55 -4.69 7.80
CA LEU A 133 16.74 -4.82 9.02
C LEU A 133 16.37 -3.47 9.67
N ASP A 134 16.84 -2.36 9.10
CA ASP A 134 16.52 -1.02 9.58
C ASP A 134 15.24 -0.52 8.92
N ALA A 135 14.25 -0.15 9.73
CA ALA A 135 12.97 0.38 9.31
C ALA A 135 12.81 1.85 9.72
N SER A 136 12.26 2.67 8.83
CA SER A 136 11.77 4.02 9.13
C SER A 136 10.27 4.06 8.89
N PHE A 137 9.52 4.46 9.92
CA PHE A 137 8.07 4.56 9.87
C PHE A 137 7.65 6.02 9.68
N THR A 138 6.55 6.23 8.95
CA THR A 138 5.95 7.54 8.76
C THR A 138 4.48 7.48 9.09
N ASP A 139 4.05 8.22 10.11
CA ASP A 139 2.64 8.36 10.47
C ASP A 139 1.89 9.07 9.34
N SER A 140 0.79 8.47 8.90
CA SER A 140 -0.11 9.01 7.87
C SER A 140 -1.56 9.04 8.37
N SER A 141 -1.73 8.94 9.68
CA SER A 141 -3.02 8.95 10.35
C SER A 141 -3.71 10.30 10.16
N ILE A 142 -5.03 10.25 10.10
CA ILE A 142 -5.87 11.44 9.96
C ILE A 142 -6.94 11.44 11.03
N ASP A 143 -7.25 12.65 11.49
CA ASP A 143 -8.46 12.94 12.23
C ASP A 143 -9.24 13.99 11.44
N LEU A 144 -10.52 13.72 11.21
CA LEU A 144 -11.34 14.55 10.33
C LEU A 144 -12.04 15.66 11.12
N ASP A 145 -12.48 15.37 12.34
CA ASP A 145 -13.21 16.29 13.22
C ASP A 145 -12.35 16.87 14.35
N GLY A 146 -11.08 16.50 14.41
CA GLY A 146 -10.13 16.98 15.42
C GLY A 146 -8.67 16.92 15.00
N SER A 147 -7.81 16.66 15.98
CA SER A 147 -6.38 16.47 15.79
C SER A 147 -5.83 15.30 16.60
N ILE A 148 -4.85 14.60 16.05
CA ILE A 148 -4.15 13.52 16.75
C ILE A 148 -3.21 14.11 17.80
N VAL A 149 -3.37 13.69 19.06
CA VAL A 149 -2.60 14.20 20.21
C VAL A 149 -1.58 13.22 20.77
N SER A 150 -1.68 11.93 20.43
CA SER A 150 -0.67 10.94 20.79
C SER A 150 -0.66 9.75 19.84
N GLN A 151 0.50 9.11 19.73
CA GLN A 151 0.70 7.84 19.03
C GLN A 151 1.45 6.84 19.89
N LEU A 152 1.23 5.56 19.60
CA LEU A 152 1.95 4.43 20.17
C LEU A 152 2.22 3.39 19.08
N TRP A 153 3.49 3.09 18.88
CA TRP A 153 4.00 2.11 17.95
C TRP A 153 4.36 0.82 18.67
N ASP A 154 3.89 -0.31 18.14
CA ASP A 154 4.35 -1.65 18.47
C ASP A 154 5.00 -2.24 17.21
N PHE A 155 6.28 -2.59 17.29
CA PHE A 155 7.05 -3.10 16.16
C PHE A 155 6.82 -4.58 15.88
N GLY A 156 6.11 -5.30 16.76
CA GLY A 156 5.73 -6.69 16.57
C GLY A 156 6.84 -7.71 16.83
N ASP A 157 8.00 -7.28 17.33
CA ASP A 157 9.17 -8.11 17.65
C ASP A 157 9.42 -8.28 19.15
N GLY A 158 8.55 -7.71 19.99
CA GLY A 158 8.65 -7.74 21.45
C GLY A 158 9.60 -6.68 22.04
N SER A 159 10.15 -5.79 21.21
CA SER A 159 10.86 -4.60 21.69
C SER A 159 9.91 -3.60 22.39
N PRO A 160 10.43 -2.64 23.18
CA PRO A 160 9.60 -1.61 23.79
C PRO A 160 8.84 -0.79 22.74
N THR A 161 7.62 -0.37 23.08
CA THR A 161 6.82 0.52 22.23
C THR A 161 7.44 1.92 22.13
N SER A 162 7.12 2.66 21.06
CA SER A 162 7.58 4.05 20.86
C SER A 162 6.40 5.02 20.77
N SER A 163 6.58 6.23 21.29
CA SER A 163 5.63 7.35 21.13
C SER A 163 6.17 8.46 20.22
N ASP A 164 7.23 8.19 19.47
CA ASP A 164 7.75 9.14 18.48
C ASP A 164 6.79 9.26 17.29
N SER A 165 6.75 10.44 16.67
CA SER A 165 5.85 10.65 15.52
C SER A 165 6.25 9.84 14.30
N ASN A 166 7.54 9.65 14.06
CA ASN A 166 8.07 8.89 12.91
C ASN A 166 9.30 8.09 13.38
N PRO A 167 9.11 6.97 14.09
CA PRO A 167 10.21 6.24 14.70
C PRO A 167 11.07 5.52 13.65
N GLN A 168 12.32 5.28 14.04
CA GLN A 168 13.18 4.30 13.40
C GLN A 168 13.32 3.09 14.31
N HIS A 169 13.38 1.90 13.73
CA HIS A 169 13.55 0.66 14.47
C HIS A 169 14.44 -0.32 13.71
N THR A 170 15.35 -0.98 14.42
CA THR A 170 16.21 -2.03 13.86
C THR A 170 15.74 -3.38 14.36
N TYR A 171 15.31 -4.24 13.45
CA TYR A 171 14.86 -5.58 13.79
C TYR A 171 16.03 -6.52 14.10
N PRO A 172 15.91 -7.40 15.10
CA PRO A 172 17.01 -8.27 15.52
C PRO A 172 17.30 -9.39 14.53
N ALA A 173 16.32 -9.75 13.69
CA ALA A 173 16.44 -10.82 12.71
C ALA A 173 15.55 -10.55 11.49
N PRO A 174 15.82 -11.23 10.35
CA PRO A 174 14.88 -11.31 9.25
C PRO A 174 13.59 -12.00 9.68
N GLY A 175 12.47 -11.63 9.06
CA GLY A 175 11.17 -12.22 9.37
C GLY A 175 9.99 -11.33 9.02
N ASN A 176 8.81 -11.80 9.43
CA ASN A 176 7.56 -11.08 9.29
C ASN A 176 7.16 -10.53 10.66
N TYR A 177 6.98 -9.21 10.77
CA TYR A 177 6.57 -8.55 12.00
C TYR A 177 5.24 -7.83 11.79
N THR A 178 4.28 -8.08 12.66
CA THR A 178 2.99 -7.35 12.66
C THR A 178 3.20 -6.03 13.38
N VAL A 179 3.44 -4.97 12.61
CA VAL A 179 3.61 -3.62 13.15
C VAL A 179 2.25 -2.98 13.35
N ALA A 180 2.02 -2.38 14.52
CA ALA A 180 0.79 -1.69 14.86
C ALA A 180 1.05 -0.23 15.27
N LEU A 181 0.20 0.66 14.78
CA LEU A 181 0.11 2.06 15.21
C LEU A 181 -1.25 2.27 15.86
N SER A 182 -1.25 2.80 17.08
CA SER A 182 -2.45 3.32 17.74
C SER A 182 -2.32 4.83 17.90
N VAL A 183 -3.34 5.58 17.53
CA VAL A 183 -3.39 7.05 17.66
C VAL A 183 -4.60 7.46 18.48
N THR A 184 -4.42 8.46 19.34
CA THR A 184 -5.50 9.08 20.13
C THR A 184 -5.71 10.52 19.65
N ASP A 185 -6.98 10.90 19.47
CA ASP A 185 -7.36 12.27 19.12
C ASP A 185 -7.54 13.19 20.35
N ASP A 186 -7.80 14.47 20.09
CA ASP A 186 -8.02 15.50 21.12
C ASP A 186 -9.36 15.36 21.86
N GLY A 187 -10.30 14.56 21.35
CA GLY A 187 -11.49 14.12 22.09
C GLY A 187 -11.29 12.84 22.91
N GLY A 188 -10.09 12.24 22.89
CA GLY A 188 -9.70 11.08 23.67
C GLY A 188 -10.11 9.72 23.08
N LEU A 189 -10.63 9.66 21.84
CA LEU A 189 -10.90 8.40 21.16
C LEU A 189 -9.66 7.84 20.46
N ASN A 190 -9.66 6.54 20.23
CA ASN A 190 -8.52 5.80 19.66
C ASN A 190 -8.85 5.18 18.31
N GLY A 191 -7.91 5.30 17.38
CA GLY A 191 -7.83 4.56 16.13
C GLY A 191 -6.60 3.66 16.11
N SER A 192 -6.69 2.50 15.47
CA SER A 192 -5.53 1.61 15.33
C SER A 192 -5.46 0.95 13.96
N TYR A 193 -4.24 0.74 13.48
CA TYR A 193 -3.95 0.07 12.22
C TYR A 193 -2.73 -0.83 12.39
N ALA A 194 -2.79 -2.03 11.82
CA ALA A 194 -1.70 -2.97 11.87
C ALA A 194 -1.51 -3.67 10.52
N ARG A 195 -0.25 -3.92 10.15
CA ARG A 195 0.10 -4.71 8.97
C ARG A 195 1.41 -5.47 9.15
N ILE A 196 1.56 -6.53 8.36
CA ILE A 196 2.80 -7.31 8.32
C ILE A 196 3.84 -6.54 7.50
N VAL A 197 4.99 -6.27 8.12
CA VAL A 197 6.20 -5.79 7.46
C VAL A 197 7.20 -6.95 7.37
N ARG A 198 7.81 -7.12 6.19
CA ARG A 198 8.71 -8.24 5.90
C ARG A 198 10.14 -7.73 5.77
N PHE A 199 11.05 -8.31 6.53
CA PHE A 199 12.48 -8.03 6.45
C PHE A 199 13.20 -9.27 5.91
N ALA A 200 13.83 -9.11 4.75
CA ALA A 200 14.55 -10.19 4.09
C ALA A 200 15.89 -10.45 4.78
N ALA A 201 16.34 -11.70 4.76
CA ALA A 201 17.69 -12.03 5.19
C ALA A 201 18.71 -11.42 4.23
N PRO A 202 19.83 -10.86 4.74
CA PRO A 202 20.92 -10.47 3.86
C PRO A 202 21.45 -11.71 3.10
N PRO A 203 21.86 -11.59 1.83
CA PRO A 203 22.38 -12.72 1.09
C PRO A 203 23.64 -13.31 1.73
N ILE A 204 23.75 -14.64 1.74
CA ILE A 204 24.88 -15.37 2.30
C ILE A 204 25.98 -15.49 1.24
N ALA A 205 27.19 -15.02 1.53
CA ALA A 205 28.30 -15.12 0.58
C ALA A 205 28.84 -16.55 0.48
N LEU A 206 28.92 -17.06 -0.75
CA LEU A 206 29.56 -18.32 -1.11
C LEU A 206 31.04 -18.10 -1.39
N VAL A 207 31.82 -19.16 -1.20
CA VAL A 207 33.24 -19.21 -1.55
C VAL A 207 33.38 -20.11 -2.76
N ASN A 208 34.12 -19.65 -3.77
CA ASN A 208 34.33 -20.40 -5.01
C ASN A 208 34.83 -21.84 -4.72
N GLY A 209 34.07 -22.84 -5.17
CA GLY A 209 34.44 -24.25 -5.07
C GLY A 209 34.26 -24.88 -3.69
N VAL A 210 33.65 -24.15 -2.73
CA VAL A 210 33.40 -24.66 -1.38
C VAL A 210 31.90 -24.79 -1.16
N ALA A 211 31.45 -26.04 -1.01
CA ALA A 211 30.05 -26.31 -0.71
C ALA A 211 29.72 -25.85 0.72
N MET A 212 28.69 -25.02 0.85
CA MET A 212 28.14 -24.62 2.13
C MET A 212 27.12 -25.66 2.56
N THR A 213 27.37 -26.34 3.68
CA THR A 213 26.54 -27.45 4.18
C THR A 213 25.75 -27.04 5.43
N ASN A 214 24.89 -27.94 5.92
CA ASN A 214 24.07 -27.76 7.12
C ASN A 214 23.14 -26.53 7.08
N GLN A 215 22.69 -26.17 5.88
CA GLN A 215 21.72 -25.09 5.68
C GLN A 215 20.31 -25.60 5.98
N ASN A 216 19.44 -24.72 6.48
CA ASN A 216 18.05 -25.03 6.76
C ASN A 216 17.15 -23.91 6.23
N ALA A 217 15.97 -24.26 5.74
CA ALA A 217 14.94 -23.33 5.28
C ALA A 217 13.56 -23.91 5.59
N ALA A 218 12.65 -23.09 6.13
CA ALA A 218 11.27 -23.52 6.33
C ALA A 218 10.54 -23.59 4.98
N GLN A 219 9.41 -24.30 4.95
CA GLN A 219 8.59 -24.35 3.75
C GLN A 219 8.11 -22.93 3.37
N GLY A 220 8.34 -22.55 2.12
CA GLY A 220 8.00 -21.23 1.56
C GLY A 220 9.07 -20.16 1.79
N ASP A 221 10.20 -20.49 2.43
CA ASP A 221 11.32 -19.57 2.54
C ASP A 221 12.07 -19.45 1.21
N GLN A 222 12.58 -18.24 0.94
CA GLN A 222 13.61 -17.98 -0.06
C GLN A 222 14.91 -17.65 0.65
N VAL A 223 15.95 -18.46 0.38
CA VAL A 223 17.30 -18.20 0.90
C VAL A 223 18.17 -17.69 -0.23
N HIS A 224 18.80 -16.54 -0.02
CA HIS A 224 19.59 -15.84 -1.03
C HIS A 224 21.08 -16.04 -0.74
N TYR A 225 21.82 -16.42 -1.76
CA TYR A 225 23.26 -16.61 -1.73
C TYR A 225 23.93 -15.72 -2.78
N THR A 226 25.16 -15.30 -2.54
CA THR A 226 25.94 -14.50 -3.51
C THR A 226 27.29 -15.12 -3.80
N LEU A 227 27.73 -15.05 -5.05
CA LEU A 227 29.08 -15.43 -5.46
C LEU A 227 29.68 -14.36 -6.37
N GLU A 228 30.83 -13.83 -5.98
CA GLU A 228 31.60 -12.91 -6.82
C GLU A 228 32.36 -13.69 -7.90
N VAL A 229 32.06 -13.41 -9.16
CA VAL A 229 32.69 -14.06 -10.31
C VAL A 229 33.60 -13.05 -11.03
N PRO A 230 34.91 -13.30 -11.13
CA PRO A 230 35.85 -12.38 -11.77
C PRO A 230 35.75 -12.43 -13.30
N ALA A 231 36.35 -11.45 -13.96
CA ALA A 231 36.45 -11.44 -15.42
C ALA A 231 37.23 -12.67 -15.93
N ASN A 232 36.78 -13.21 -17.06
CA ASN A 232 37.37 -14.38 -17.71
C ASN A 232 37.27 -15.70 -16.90
N ALA A 233 36.43 -15.76 -15.87
CA ALA A 233 36.05 -17.03 -15.27
C ALA A 233 35.39 -17.95 -16.31
N LEU A 234 35.53 -19.25 -16.14
CA LEU A 234 34.95 -20.27 -17.02
C LEU A 234 34.17 -21.29 -16.19
N ASN A 235 33.19 -21.95 -16.82
CA ASN A 235 32.45 -23.06 -16.22
C ASN A 235 31.90 -22.72 -14.84
N LEU A 236 31.15 -21.61 -14.74
CA LEU A 236 30.42 -21.28 -13.53
C LEU A 236 29.30 -22.30 -13.34
N HIS A 237 29.22 -22.84 -12.14
CA HIS A 237 28.30 -23.91 -11.77
C HIS A 237 27.72 -23.59 -10.40
N PHE A 238 26.40 -23.72 -10.29
CA PHE A 238 25.70 -23.78 -9.01
C PHE A 238 24.97 -25.10 -8.89
N GLU A 239 24.99 -25.69 -7.70
CA GLU A 239 24.17 -26.86 -7.39
C GLU A 239 23.63 -26.79 -5.97
N THR A 240 22.45 -27.39 -5.77
CA THR A 240 21.90 -27.70 -4.46
C THR A 240 21.82 -29.21 -4.27
N SER A 241 21.86 -29.67 -3.02
CA SER A 241 21.51 -31.05 -2.69
C SER A 241 21.05 -31.16 -1.24
N SER A 242 20.12 -32.07 -0.95
CA SER A 242 19.73 -32.40 0.43
C SER A 242 19.92 -33.90 0.72
N PRO A 243 20.42 -34.27 1.91
CA PRO A 243 20.43 -35.65 2.36
C PRO A 243 19.02 -36.16 2.73
N VAL A 244 18.02 -35.27 2.84
CA VAL A 244 16.65 -35.62 3.22
C VAL A 244 15.85 -36.02 1.98
N GLY A 245 15.36 -37.25 1.96
CA GLY A 245 14.50 -37.73 0.89
C GLY A 245 13.16 -36.99 0.85
N GLY A 246 12.74 -36.57 -0.34
CA GLY A 246 11.51 -35.80 -0.55
C GLY A 246 11.64 -34.30 -0.27
N ALA A 247 12.85 -33.81 0.04
CA ALA A 247 13.15 -32.39 0.01
C ALA A 247 13.07 -31.87 -1.43
N ASP A 248 12.49 -30.69 -1.58
CA ASP A 248 12.13 -30.04 -2.83
C ASP A 248 12.61 -28.60 -2.75
N ALA A 249 13.66 -28.31 -3.53
CA ALA A 249 14.31 -27.02 -3.60
C ALA A 249 14.36 -26.59 -5.05
N ASP A 250 13.92 -25.37 -5.37
CA ASP A 250 14.11 -24.81 -6.70
C ASP A 250 15.28 -23.81 -6.67
N LEU A 251 16.14 -23.84 -7.68
CA LEU A 251 17.30 -22.98 -7.80
C LEU A 251 17.11 -21.95 -8.92
N THR A 252 17.21 -20.66 -8.58
CA THR A 252 17.20 -19.56 -9.54
C THR A 252 18.50 -18.77 -9.47
N ILE A 253 19.15 -18.52 -10.61
CA ILE A 253 20.39 -17.73 -10.70
C ILE A 253 20.12 -16.40 -11.40
N LEU A 254 20.52 -15.30 -10.75
CA LEU A 254 20.41 -13.93 -11.24
C LEU A 254 21.78 -13.26 -11.39
N LEU A 255 21.89 -12.30 -12.32
CA LEU A 255 22.99 -11.34 -12.40
C LEU A 255 22.40 -9.94 -12.67
N GLY A 256 22.73 -8.96 -11.83
CA GLY A 256 22.16 -7.60 -11.96
C GLY A 256 20.62 -7.55 -11.85
N GLY A 257 20.01 -8.54 -11.20
CA GLY A 257 18.55 -8.70 -11.09
C GLY A 257 17.89 -9.42 -12.26
N GLU A 258 18.61 -9.72 -13.35
CA GLU A 258 18.10 -10.49 -14.48
C GLU A 258 18.27 -11.99 -14.22
N ARG A 259 17.21 -12.77 -14.48
CA ARG A 259 17.24 -14.22 -14.34
C ARG A 259 17.96 -14.89 -15.50
N LEU A 260 19.07 -15.54 -15.20
CA LEU A 260 19.90 -16.25 -16.18
C LEU A 260 19.55 -17.74 -16.29
N CYS A 261 19.20 -18.38 -15.16
CA CYS A 261 18.87 -19.79 -15.10
C CYS A 261 17.82 -20.06 -14.02
N GLN A 262 17.01 -21.07 -14.25
CA GLN A 262 16.10 -21.66 -13.27
C GLN A 262 16.11 -23.17 -13.47
N SER A 263 16.47 -23.90 -12.42
CA SER A 263 16.36 -25.36 -12.34
C SER A 263 15.34 -25.64 -11.25
N ALA A 264 14.25 -26.28 -11.64
CA ALA A 264 13.11 -26.53 -10.78
C ALA A 264 12.53 -27.92 -11.07
N GLY A 265 12.16 -28.63 -10.02
CA GLY A 265 11.73 -30.02 -10.09
C GLY A 265 11.33 -30.54 -8.72
N PRO A 266 10.76 -31.75 -8.62
CA PRO A 266 10.28 -32.29 -7.33
C PRO A 266 11.42 -32.77 -6.41
N SER A 267 12.63 -32.24 -6.59
CA SER A 267 13.86 -32.72 -5.99
C SER A 267 14.60 -31.57 -5.33
N SER A 268 15.56 -31.88 -4.46
CA SER A 268 16.46 -30.87 -3.90
C SER A 268 17.77 -30.74 -4.69
N ALA A 269 17.93 -31.54 -5.75
CA ALA A 269 19.15 -31.65 -6.54
C ALA A 269 19.02 -30.85 -7.83
N GLU A 270 19.21 -29.53 -7.72
CA GLU A 270 19.08 -28.59 -8.82
C GLU A 270 20.45 -28.04 -9.21
N HIS A 271 20.63 -27.71 -10.49
CA HIS A 271 21.90 -27.14 -10.95
C HIS A 271 21.74 -26.17 -12.11
N CYS A 272 22.69 -25.23 -12.22
CA CYS A 272 22.78 -24.27 -13.30
C CYS A 272 24.24 -24.12 -13.74
N ASP A 273 24.49 -24.29 -15.04
CA ASP A 273 25.82 -24.23 -15.65
C ASP A 273 25.94 -23.08 -16.66
N PHE A 274 27.05 -22.37 -16.59
CA PHE A 274 27.41 -21.29 -17.49
C PHE A 274 28.85 -21.50 -17.97
N PRO A 275 29.06 -22.01 -19.21
CA PRO A 275 30.41 -22.24 -19.74
C PRO A 275 31.26 -20.96 -19.81
N LEU A 276 30.62 -19.82 -20.14
CA LEU A 276 31.24 -18.51 -20.30
C LEU A 276 30.47 -17.45 -19.48
N PRO A 277 30.67 -17.39 -18.15
CA PRO A 277 30.00 -16.41 -17.30
C PRO A 277 30.51 -14.99 -17.55
N ALA A 278 29.62 -14.01 -17.39
CA ALA A 278 30.02 -12.60 -17.30
C ALA A 278 30.60 -12.32 -15.90
N PRO A 279 31.50 -11.33 -15.74
CA PRO A 279 31.92 -10.90 -14.41
C PRO A 279 30.79 -10.23 -13.62
N GLY A 280 30.78 -10.41 -12.31
CA GLY A 280 29.89 -9.70 -11.38
C GLY A 280 29.42 -10.57 -10.21
N THR A 281 28.55 -9.96 -9.39
CA THR A 281 27.91 -10.64 -8.25
C THR A 281 26.70 -11.44 -8.72
N TYR A 282 26.84 -12.76 -8.76
CA TYR A 282 25.72 -13.66 -9.02
C TYR A 282 24.90 -13.84 -7.75
N THR A 283 23.57 -13.83 -7.87
CA THR A 283 22.66 -14.18 -6.78
C THR A 283 22.03 -15.53 -7.07
N ALA A 284 22.23 -16.51 -6.18
CA ALA A 284 21.54 -17.79 -6.21
C ALA A 284 20.40 -17.76 -5.18
N ILE A 285 19.17 -17.97 -5.64
CA ILE A 285 17.98 -18.04 -4.80
C ILE A 285 17.57 -19.51 -4.71
N VAL A 286 17.46 -20.01 -3.48
CA VAL A 286 16.95 -21.35 -3.17
C VAL A 286 15.55 -21.18 -2.58
N ASP A 287 14.55 -21.61 -3.34
CA ASP A 287 13.15 -21.65 -2.93
C ASP A 287 12.86 -23.00 -2.24
N ALA A 288 12.48 -22.96 -0.96
CA ALA A 288 12.16 -24.16 -0.19
C ALA A 288 10.68 -24.56 -0.38
N TYR A 289 10.37 -25.28 -1.46
CA TYR A 289 8.99 -25.71 -1.74
C TYR A 289 8.46 -26.71 -0.68
N THR A 290 9.39 -27.47 -0.09
CA THR A 290 9.23 -28.17 1.18
C THR A 290 10.32 -27.71 2.14
N ALA A 291 10.15 -27.98 3.45
CA ALA A 291 11.18 -27.63 4.42
C ALA A 291 12.51 -28.33 4.11
N LEU A 292 13.58 -27.54 3.93
CA LEU A 292 14.92 -28.03 3.65
C LEU A 292 15.69 -28.16 4.96
N THR A 293 16.19 -29.37 5.25
CA THR A 293 17.01 -29.64 6.44
C THR A 293 18.37 -30.15 6.02
N ASN A 294 19.43 -29.59 6.60
CA ASN A 294 20.83 -29.92 6.32
C ASN A 294 21.18 -29.96 4.82
N TYR A 295 20.56 -29.10 4.01
CA TYR A 295 20.89 -29.03 2.59
C TYR A 295 22.24 -28.36 2.39
N SER A 296 22.80 -28.55 1.19
CA SER A 296 24.02 -27.90 0.75
C SER A 296 23.78 -27.10 -0.52
N ILE A 297 24.55 -26.03 -0.67
CA ILE A 297 24.66 -25.25 -1.90
C ILE A 297 26.14 -25.06 -2.23
N LEU A 298 26.48 -25.25 -3.50
CA LEU A 298 27.82 -25.00 -4.03
C LEU A 298 27.71 -23.96 -5.14
N GLY A 299 28.63 -23.00 -5.12
CA GLY A 299 28.92 -22.12 -6.24
C GLY A 299 30.40 -22.28 -6.61
N SER A 300 30.68 -22.58 -7.88
CA SER A 300 32.05 -22.83 -8.32
C SER A 300 32.30 -22.31 -9.73
N PHE A 301 33.53 -21.90 -10.01
CA PHE A 301 34.00 -21.54 -11.34
C PHE A 301 35.49 -21.86 -11.45
N SER A 302 35.94 -22.11 -12.67
CA SER A 302 37.36 -22.21 -12.99
C SER A 302 37.94 -20.81 -13.14
N ALA A 303 38.93 -20.47 -12.32
CA ALA A 303 39.70 -19.25 -12.52
C ALA A 303 40.37 -19.29 -13.90
N PRO A 304 40.53 -18.14 -14.59
CA PRO A 304 41.33 -18.10 -15.80
C PRO A 304 42.73 -18.67 -15.50
N PRO A 305 43.34 -19.43 -16.43
CA PRO A 305 44.71 -19.86 -16.26
C PRO A 305 45.57 -18.63 -16.00
N ASP A 306 46.33 -18.66 -14.91
CA ASP A 306 47.27 -17.61 -14.55
C ASP A 306 48.17 -17.37 -15.77
N LEU A 307 48.10 -16.17 -16.37
CA LEU A 307 49.04 -15.73 -17.41
C LEU A 307 50.38 -15.40 -16.74
N ILE A 308 50.94 -16.33 -15.97
CA ILE A 308 52.25 -16.18 -15.37
C ILE A 308 53.26 -16.88 -16.29
N PHE A 309 54.07 -16.05 -16.95
CA PHE A 309 55.26 -16.31 -17.77
C PHE A 309 55.07 -16.63 -19.27
N ALA A 310 54.93 -15.57 -20.07
CA ALA A 310 55.41 -15.57 -21.46
C ALA A 310 56.32 -14.37 -21.77
N ASN A 311 57.09 -13.89 -20.79
CA ASN A 311 58.30 -13.12 -21.05
C ASN A 311 59.46 -13.95 -20.53
N GLY A 312 59.96 -14.84 -21.37
CA GLY A 312 61.22 -15.53 -21.13
C GLY A 312 62.31 -14.51 -20.86
N PHE A 313 63.20 -14.86 -19.93
CA PHE A 313 64.54 -14.32 -19.95
C PHE A 313 65.21 -14.83 -21.23
N ASP A 314 65.29 -13.97 -22.24
CA ASP A 314 66.33 -13.99 -23.28
C ASP A 314 66.88 -12.57 -23.44
#